data_AF-A0A5Q0UNL4-F1
#
_entry.id   AF-A0A5Q0UNL4-F1
#
_cell.length_a   1.000
_cell.length_b   1.000
_cell.length_c   1.000
_cell.angle_alpha   90.00
_cell.angle_beta   90.00
_cell.angle_gamma   90.00
#
_symmetry.space_group_name_H-M   'P 1'
#
loop_
_entity.id
_entity.type
_entity.pdbx_description
1 polymer ?
#
loop_
_entity_poly.entity_id
_entity_poly.type
_entity_poly.pdbx_seq_one_letter_code
_entity_poly.pdbx_strand_id
1 'polypeptide(L)'
;MELRDAGMSVSSSVGRRVDPELSMVLLALGDVLAVTIFVGIGEITHGVDPIAQPGRVAGTLAPFLIGLAVVTLGGGLYTRDAIRSPGRAVSLIVPAWIVAVVVAQLLRATAVFPGNAAITFAIVSAIVGGVLLLVWRAIASVVL
;
A
#
# COMPACT_ATOMS: atom_id res chain seq x y z
N MET A 1 14.93 43.09 -13.91
CA MET A 1 14.39 42.39 -12.72
C MET A 1 13.20 41.59 -13.21
N GLU A 2 13.50 40.39 -13.71
CA GLU A 2 12.56 39.52 -14.41
C GLU A 2 11.88 38.63 -13.36
N LEU A 3 10.58 38.87 -13.15
CA LEU A 3 9.74 38.02 -12.32
C LEU A 3 9.57 36.70 -13.07
N ARG A 4 10.51 35.76 -12.84
CA ARG A 4 10.36 34.38 -13.30
C ARG A 4 9.16 33.77 -12.60
N ASP A 5 8.14 33.51 -13.40
CA ASP A 5 6.88 32.88 -13.03
C ASP A 5 7.09 31.68 -12.12
N ALA A 6 6.62 31.82 -10.88
CA ALA A 6 6.51 30.74 -9.90
C ALA A 6 5.31 29.81 -10.23
N GLY A 7 5.19 29.41 -11.49
CA GLY A 7 4.20 28.46 -11.97
C GLY A 7 4.76 27.04 -12.00
N MET A 8 5.15 26.47 -10.86
CA MET A 8 5.34 25.01 -10.78
C MET A 8 3.96 24.36 -10.96
N SER A 9 3.65 23.99 -12.21
CA SER A 9 2.45 23.24 -12.54
C SER A 9 2.35 22.00 -11.65
N VAL A 10 1.20 21.77 -11.01
CA VAL A 10 0.92 20.55 -10.22
C VAL A 10 1.24 19.28 -11.02
N SER A 11 1.18 19.36 -12.36
CA SER A 11 1.57 18.28 -13.26
C SER A 11 3.05 17.89 -13.14
N SER A 12 3.96 18.83 -12.84
CA SER A 12 5.41 18.54 -12.74
C SER A 12 5.82 17.89 -11.42
N SER A 13 5.04 18.06 -10.35
CA SER A 13 5.30 17.43 -9.06
C SER A 13 4.69 16.02 -8.97
N VAL A 14 3.50 15.80 -9.55
CA VAL A 14 2.88 14.47 -9.66
C VAL A 14 3.67 13.58 -10.63
N GLY A 15 4.12 14.10 -11.76
CA GLY A 15 4.94 13.35 -12.73
C GLY A 15 6.30 12.89 -12.20
N ARG A 16 6.75 13.38 -11.03
CA ARG A 16 7.96 12.89 -10.35
C ARG A 16 7.67 11.74 -9.37
N ARG A 17 6.41 11.52 -9.01
CA ARG A 17 5.99 10.55 -7.98
C ARG A 17 5.37 9.29 -8.58
N VAL A 18 4.79 9.38 -9.78
CA VAL A 18 4.22 8.24 -10.50
C VAL A 18 4.61 8.33 -11.96
N ASP A 19 5.21 7.28 -12.50
CA ASP A 19 5.45 7.17 -13.94
C ASP A 19 4.19 6.61 -14.61
N PRO A 20 3.65 7.26 -15.67
CA PRO A 20 2.40 6.85 -16.33
C PRO A 20 2.63 5.66 -17.29
N GLU A 21 3.15 4.56 -16.77
CA GLU A 21 3.50 3.37 -17.52
C GLU A 21 2.70 2.15 -17.04
N LEU A 22 2.40 1.22 -17.96
CA LEU A 22 1.67 -0.02 -17.63
C LEU A 22 2.38 -0.83 -16.53
N SER A 23 3.71 -0.82 -16.51
CA SER A 23 4.53 -1.44 -15.47
C SER A 23 4.18 -0.91 -14.07
N MET A 24 3.98 0.40 -13.92
CA MET A 24 3.62 0.99 -12.63
C MET A 24 2.18 0.67 -12.23
N VAL A 25 1.27 0.54 -13.21
CA VAL A 25 -0.09 0.07 -12.96
C VAL A 25 -0.08 -1.37 -12.45
N LEU A 26 0.68 -2.26 -13.12
CA LEU A 26 0.82 -3.66 -12.70
C LEU A 26 1.46 -3.77 -11.32
N LEU A 27 2.48 -2.96 -11.04
CA LEU A 27 3.13 -2.86 -9.72
C LEU A 27 2.13 -2.52 -8.63
N ALA A 28 1.30 -1.49 -8.84
CA ALA A 28 0.26 -1.08 -7.89
C ALA A 28 -0.82 -2.16 -7.72
N LEU A 29 -1.28 -2.78 -8.81
CA LEU A 29 -2.25 -3.88 -8.75
C LEU A 29 -1.74 -5.08 -7.96
N GLY A 30 -0.46 -5.42 -8.09
CA GLY A 30 0.14 -6.49 -7.30
C GLY A 30 0.28 -6.16 -5.81
N ASP A 31 0.53 -4.89 -5.44
CA ASP A 31 0.48 -4.48 -4.04
C ASP A 31 -0.94 -4.63 -3.47
N VAL A 32 -1.94 -4.16 -4.23
CA VAL A 32 -3.36 -4.28 -3.86
C VAL A 32 -3.74 -5.76 -3.70
N LEU A 33 -3.29 -6.63 -4.61
CA LEU A 33 -3.52 -8.06 -4.54
C LEU A 33 -2.86 -8.67 -3.30
N ALA A 34 -1.61 -8.33 -2.99
CA ALA A 34 -0.91 -8.80 -1.80
C ALA A 34 -1.66 -8.46 -0.50
N VAL A 35 -2.12 -7.20 -0.37
CA VAL A 35 -2.90 -6.76 0.79
C VAL A 35 -4.28 -7.44 0.83
N THR A 36 -4.92 -7.62 -0.32
CA THR A 36 -6.21 -8.32 -0.42
C THR A 36 -6.09 -9.78 0.00
N ILE A 37 -5.03 -10.48 -0.42
CA ILE A 37 -4.73 -11.85 -0.01
C ILE A 37 -4.50 -11.91 1.50
N PHE A 38 -3.69 -11.00 2.05
CA PHE A 38 -3.45 -10.92 3.50
C PHE A 38 -4.76 -10.79 4.29
N VAL A 39 -5.60 -9.80 3.94
CA VAL A 39 -6.86 -9.54 4.65
C VAL A 39 -7.85 -10.69 4.46
N GLY A 40 -8.01 -11.17 3.22
CA GLY A 40 -8.95 -12.25 2.91
C GLY A 40 -8.63 -13.54 3.67
N ILE A 41 -7.37 -13.98 3.66
CA ILE A 41 -6.93 -15.16 4.42
C ILE A 41 -7.08 -14.93 5.92
N GLY A 42 -6.78 -13.73 6.41
CA GLY A 42 -6.95 -13.36 7.82
C GLY A 42 -8.41 -13.47 8.28
N GLU A 43 -9.34 -12.89 7.53
CA GLU A 43 -10.78 -12.95 7.82
C GLU A 43 -11.29 -14.41 7.80
N ILE A 44 -10.89 -15.21 6.79
CA ILE A 44 -11.22 -16.65 6.73
C ILE A 44 -10.71 -17.39 7.97
N THR A 45 -9.47 -17.11 8.39
CA THR A 45 -8.84 -17.72 9.58
C THR A 45 -9.59 -17.37 10.86
N HIS A 46 -10.25 -16.20 10.89
CA HIS A 46 -11.09 -15.76 12.00
C HIS A 46 -12.58 -16.13 11.84
N GLY A 47 -12.91 -17.03 10.92
CA GLY A 47 -14.27 -17.57 10.75
C GLY A 47 -15.23 -16.65 9.99
N VAL A 48 -14.72 -15.63 9.30
CA VAL A 48 -15.53 -14.77 8.43
C VAL A 48 -15.59 -15.37 7.03
N ASP A 49 -16.81 -15.65 6.57
CA ASP A 49 -17.08 -16.06 5.19
C ASP A 49 -17.05 -14.83 4.27
N PRO A 50 -16.09 -14.71 3.33
CA PRO A 50 -15.99 -13.55 2.46
C PRO A 50 -17.16 -13.39 1.48
N ILE A 51 -17.84 -14.48 1.12
CA ILE A 51 -18.97 -14.47 0.18
C ILE A 51 -20.23 -14.04 0.91
N ALA A 52 -20.44 -14.55 2.13
CA ALA A 52 -21.60 -14.20 2.94
C ALA A 52 -21.46 -12.82 3.61
N GLN A 53 -20.22 -12.38 3.90
CA GLN A 53 -19.93 -11.14 4.64
C GLN A 53 -18.95 -10.21 3.88
N PRO A 54 -19.22 -9.86 2.61
CA PRO A 54 -18.29 -9.07 1.79
C PRO A 54 -18.05 -7.67 2.38
N GLY A 55 -19.07 -7.08 3.02
CA GLY A 55 -18.94 -5.79 3.70
C GLY A 55 -17.97 -5.82 4.89
N ARG A 56 -17.88 -6.95 5.61
CA ARG A 56 -16.92 -7.12 6.71
C ARG A 56 -15.50 -7.13 6.16
N VAL A 57 -15.25 -7.92 5.12
CA VAL A 57 -13.95 -8.01 4.46
C VAL A 57 -13.54 -6.67 3.86
N ALA A 58 -14.44 -6.00 3.14
CA ALA A 58 -14.19 -4.68 2.57
C ALA A 58 -13.87 -3.63 3.66
N GLY A 59 -14.60 -3.66 4.78
CA GLY A 59 -14.37 -2.77 5.92
C GLY A 59 -13.01 -2.99 6.58
N THR A 60 -12.52 -4.23 6.65
CA THR A 60 -11.17 -4.52 7.15
C THR A 60 -10.09 -4.15 6.12
N LEU A 61 -10.34 -4.37 4.83
CA LEU A 61 -9.39 -4.12 3.74
C LEU A 61 -9.16 -2.63 3.48
N ALA A 62 -10.22 -1.83 3.49
CA ALA A 62 -10.17 -0.42 3.10
C ALA A 62 -9.14 0.41 3.89
N PRO A 63 -9.02 0.31 5.23
CA PRO A 63 -7.97 0.99 6.00
C PRO A 63 -6.55 0.72 5.51
N PHE A 64 -6.24 -0.53 5.15
CA PHE A 64 -4.92 -0.91 4.65
C PHE A 64 -4.68 -0.36 3.24
N LEU A 65 -5.67 -0.43 2.36
CA LEU A 65 -5.55 0.14 1.01
C LEU A 65 -5.42 1.66 1.04
N ILE A 66 -6.14 2.35 1.94
CA ILE A 66 -5.99 3.79 2.16
C ILE A 66 -4.58 4.10 2.66
N GLY A 67 -4.11 3.41 3.70
CA GLY A 67 -2.76 3.58 4.23
C GLY A 67 -1.70 3.35 3.17
N LEU A 68 -1.80 2.25 2.42
CA LEU A 68 -0.90 1.90 1.31
C LEU A 68 -0.90 2.97 0.22
N ALA A 69 -2.07 3.43 -0.24
CA ALA A 69 -2.18 4.45 -1.26
C ALA A 69 -1.52 5.77 -0.83
N VAL A 70 -1.78 6.22 0.41
CA VAL A 70 -1.18 7.44 0.96
C VAL A 70 0.35 7.36 0.96
N VAL A 71 0.93 6.28 1.47
CA VAL A 71 2.39 6.17 1.61
C VAL A 71 3.09 5.89 0.28
N THR A 72 2.47 5.14 -0.63
CA THR A 72 3.09 4.79 -1.92
C THR A 72 3.07 5.96 -2.88
N LEU A 73 1.94 6.65 -3.00
CA LEU A 73 1.81 7.86 -3.83
C LEU A 73 2.60 9.03 -3.22
N GLY A 74 2.48 9.23 -1.90
CA GLY A 74 3.24 10.24 -1.17
C GLY A 74 4.74 9.98 -1.19
N GLY A 75 5.17 8.71 -1.20
CA GLY A 75 6.58 8.31 -1.20
C GLY A 75 7.21 8.15 -2.59
N GLY A 76 6.42 8.20 -3.67
CA GLY A 76 6.93 8.00 -5.03
C GLY A 76 7.33 6.55 -5.36
N LEU A 77 6.63 5.58 -4.77
CA LEU A 77 6.95 4.15 -4.87
C LEU A 77 6.49 3.51 -6.18
N TYR A 78 5.82 4.26 -7.06
CA TYR A 78 5.37 3.84 -8.38
C TYR A 78 6.18 4.54 -9.47
N THR A 79 7.50 4.42 -9.38
CA THR A 79 8.47 4.95 -10.34
C THR A 79 9.47 3.89 -10.76
N ARG A 80 10.13 4.07 -11.90
CA ARG A 80 11.22 3.22 -12.37
C ARG A 80 12.39 3.16 -11.39
N ASP A 81 12.73 4.26 -10.73
CA ASP A 81 13.77 4.26 -9.68
C ASP A 81 13.37 3.36 -8.51
N ALA A 82 12.09 3.38 -8.10
CA ALA A 82 11.61 2.62 -6.97
C ALA A 82 11.75 1.10 -7.15
N ILE A 83 11.76 0.62 -8.41
CA ILE A 83 11.94 -0.79 -8.74
C ILE A 83 13.22 -1.10 -9.51
N ARG A 84 14.22 -0.19 -9.49
CA ARG A 84 15.48 -0.38 -10.24
C ARG A 84 16.29 -1.62 -9.83
N SER A 85 16.04 -2.14 -8.63
CA SER A 85 16.63 -3.38 -8.12
C SER A 85 15.78 -3.96 -6.98
N PRO A 86 15.89 -5.27 -6.68
CA PRO A 86 15.16 -5.88 -5.55
C PRO A 86 15.47 -5.20 -4.22
N GLY A 87 16.75 -4.89 -3.98
CA GLY A 87 17.17 -4.20 -2.75
C GLY A 87 16.53 -2.81 -2.62
N ARG A 88 16.48 -2.03 -3.72
CA ARG A 88 15.84 -0.70 -3.71
C ARG A 88 14.34 -0.80 -3.45
N ALA A 89 13.66 -1.72 -4.13
CA ALA A 89 12.22 -1.95 -3.99
C ALA A 89 11.87 -2.34 -2.56
N VAL A 90 12.63 -3.28 -1.98
CA VAL A 90 12.50 -3.73 -0.58
C VAL A 90 12.75 -2.58 0.39
N SER A 91 13.87 -1.85 0.25
CA SER A 91 14.21 -0.76 1.16
C SER A 91 13.17 0.37 1.19
N LEU A 92 12.44 0.59 0.09
CA LEU A 92 11.37 1.59 0.04
C LEU A 92 10.05 1.06 0.61
N ILE A 93 9.65 -0.17 0.28
CA ILE A 93 8.34 -0.68 0.70
C ILE A 93 8.29 -1.00 2.20
N VAL A 94 9.40 -1.41 2.82
CA VAL A 94 9.42 -1.75 4.27
C VAL A 94 8.94 -0.58 5.14
N PRO A 95 9.60 0.59 5.16
CA PRO A 95 9.15 1.71 6.00
C PRO A 95 7.77 2.23 5.57
N ALA A 96 7.47 2.23 4.27
CA ALA A 96 6.15 2.63 3.77
C ALA A 96 5.05 1.74 4.33
N TRP A 97 5.23 0.42 4.31
CA TRP A 97 4.25 -0.54 4.84
C TRP A 97 4.04 -0.39 6.34
N ILE A 98 5.11 -0.16 7.11
CA ILE A 98 4.97 0.11 8.55
C ILE A 98 4.09 1.35 8.80
N VAL A 99 4.31 2.43 8.05
CA VAL A 99 3.46 3.64 8.15
C VAL A 99 2.03 3.34 7.70
N ALA A 100 1.83 2.56 6.63
CA ALA A 100 0.51 2.16 6.18
C ALA A 100 -0.26 1.34 7.23
N VAL A 101 0.41 0.42 7.93
CA VAL A 101 -0.17 -0.34 9.04
C VAL A 101 -0.58 0.60 10.17
N VAL A 102 0.26 1.57 10.53
CA VAL A 102 -0.12 2.59 11.55
C VAL A 102 -1.37 3.36 11.11
N VAL A 103 -1.42 3.83 9.86
CA VAL A 103 -2.60 4.52 9.31
C VAL A 103 -3.83 3.62 9.37
N ALA A 104 -3.72 2.36 8.94
CA ALA A 104 -4.82 1.40 8.98
C ALA A 104 -5.35 1.20 10.40
N GLN A 105 -4.47 1.08 11.39
CA GLN A 105 -4.86 0.92 12.79
C GLN A 105 -5.52 2.19 13.35
N LEU A 106 -5.04 3.38 12.99
CA LEU A 106 -5.67 4.64 13.38
C LEU A 106 -7.09 4.76 12.79
N LEU A 107 -7.27 4.38 11.52
CA LEU A 107 -8.60 4.35 10.90
C LEU A 107 -9.53 3.34 11.59
N ARG A 108 -9.01 2.16 11.94
CA ARG A 108 -9.73 1.13 12.70
C ARG A 108 -9.97 1.48 14.17
N ALA A 109 -9.38 2.55 14.69
CA ALA A 109 -9.70 3.09 16.01
C ALA A 109 -10.96 3.97 15.99
N THR A 110 -11.48 4.29 14.79
CA THR A 110 -12.69 5.09 14.62
C THR A 110 -13.94 4.20 14.53
N ALA A 111 -15.12 4.81 14.68
CA ALA A 111 -16.40 4.13 14.47
C ALA A 111 -16.70 3.80 12.98
N VAL A 112 -15.90 4.31 12.03
CA VAL A 112 -16.13 4.14 10.58
C VAL A 112 -15.70 2.76 10.10
N PHE A 113 -14.60 2.23 10.66
CA PHE A 113 -14.00 0.98 10.19
C PHE A 113 -14.05 -0.10 11.28
N PRO A 114 -14.37 -1.35 10.91
CA PRO A 114 -14.54 -2.42 11.88
C PRO A 114 -13.23 -2.80 12.58
N GLY A 115 -13.38 -3.25 13.83
CA GLY A 115 -12.39 -4.11 14.49
C GLY A 115 -11.36 -3.42 15.36
N ASN A 116 -11.70 -2.25 15.94
CA ASN A 116 -11.10 -1.64 17.13
C ASN A 116 -9.60 -1.90 17.25
N ALA A 117 -8.78 -0.97 16.76
CA ALA A 117 -7.31 -1.03 16.74
C ALA A 117 -6.70 -2.00 17.79
N ALA A 118 -6.06 -3.07 17.31
CA ALA A 118 -5.48 -4.12 18.15
C ALA A 118 -3.98 -4.27 17.88
N ILE A 119 -3.17 -4.27 18.93
CA ILE A 119 -1.70 -4.35 18.83
C ILE A 119 -1.27 -5.64 18.11
N THR A 120 -1.84 -6.78 18.50
CA THR A 120 -1.53 -8.07 17.86
C THR A 120 -1.83 -8.05 16.36
N PHE A 121 -2.96 -7.46 15.96
CA PHE A 121 -3.31 -7.35 14.55
C PHE A 121 -2.34 -6.43 13.80
N ALA A 122 -1.87 -5.34 14.43
CA ALA A 122 -0.85 -4.47 13.84
C ALA A 122 0.46 -5.23 13.58
N ILE A 123 0.93 -6.02 14.55
CA ILE A 123 2.16 -6.82 14.42
C ILE A 123 2.02 -7.87 13.31
N VAL A 124 0.93 -8.63 13.32
CA VAL A 124 0.67 -9.65 12.29
C VAL A 124 0.56 -9.01 10.91
N SER A 125 -0.11 -7.87 10.78
CA SER A 125 -0.23 -7.14 9.52
C SER A 125 1.12 -6.65 9.00
N ALA A 126 1.95 -6.09 9.89
CA ALA A 126 3.30 -5.65 9.55
C ALA A 126 4.15 -6.80 9.01
N ILE A 127 4.07 -7.98 9.63
CA ILE A 127 4.87 -9.15 9.27
C ILE A 127 4.31 -9.86 8.04
N VAL A 128 3.08 -10.37 8.09
CA VAL A 128 2.51 -11.24 7.05
C VAL A 128 2.21 -10.44 5.78
N GLY A 129 1.52 -9.31 5.91
CA GLY A 129 1.30 -8.39 4.79
C GLY A 129 2.62 -7.85 4.25
N GLY A 130 3.58 -7.60 5.14
CA GLY A 130 4.94 -7.18 4.77
C GLY A 130 5.63 -8.21 3.89
N VAL A 131 5.67 -9.47 4.29
CA VAL A 131 6.30 -10.55 3.49
C VAL A 131 5.69 -10.64 2.10
N LEU A 132 4.35 -10.59 1.97
CA LEU A 132 3.70 -10.64 0.66
C LEU A 132 4.11 -9.46 -0.23
N LEU A 133 4.14 -8.25 0.32
CA LEU A 133 4.60 -7.06 -0.40
C LEU A 133 6.09 -7.13 -0.77
N LEU A 134 6.94 -7.61 0.12
CA LEU A 134 8.38 -7.75 -0.14
C LEU A 134 8.65 -8.73 -1.28
N VAL A 135 7.97 -9.88 -1.27
CA VAL A 135 8.06 -10.87 -2.35
C VAL A 135 7.59 -10.27 -3.66
N TRP A 136 6.42 -9.62 -3.67
CA TRP A 136 5.90 -8.98 -4.88
C TRP A 136 6.86 -7.91 -5.42
N ARG A 137 7.33 -7.00 -4.57
CA ARG A 137 8.23 -5.91 -4.96
C ARG A 137 9.57 -6.41 -5.48
N ALA A 138 10.11 -7.47 -4.90
CA ALA A 138 11.32 -8.12 -5.41
C ALA A 138 11.10 -8.73 -6.80
N ILE A 139 9.99 -9.47 -7.01
CA ILE A 139 9.65 -10.05 -8.32
C ILE A 139 9.44 -8.95 -9.35
N ALA A 140 8.60 -7.96 -9.02
CA ALA A 140 8.28 -6.84 -9.90
C ALA A 140 9.53 -6.07 -10.36
N SER A 141 10.52 -5.88 -9.49
CA SER A 141 11.79 -5.24 -9.85
C SER A 141 12.64 -5.99 -10.88
N VAL A 142 12.31 -7.25 -11.15
CA VAL A 142 12.99 -8.08 -12.14
C VAL A 142 12.16 -8.21 -13.42
N VAL A 143 10.82 -8.17 -13.32
CA VAL A 143 9.92 -8.50 -14.43
C VAL A 143 9.17 -7.31 -15.05
N LEU A 144 9.19 -6.13 -14.42
CA LEU A 144 8.49 -4.92 -14.88
C LEU A 144 9.46 -3.81 -15.31
#